data_AF-A0A9N9D799-F1
#
_entry.id   AF-A0A9N9D799-F1
#
_cell.length_a   1.000
_cell.length_b   1.000
_cell.length_c   1.000
_cell.angle_alpha   90.00
_cell.angle_beta   90.00
_cell.angle_gamma   90.00
#
_symmetry.space_group_name_H-M   'P 1'
#
loop_
_entity.id
_entity.type
_entity.pdbx_description
1 polymer ?
#
loop_
_entity_poly.entity_id
_entity_poly.type
_entity_poly.pdbx_seq_one_letter_code
_entity_poly.pdbx_strand_id
1 'polypeptide(L)'
;MNPNETIPFVRLSKLLSNEQVTLKAKQIAHHWRNNLDPRLCKEPISDEEKTYIYSWVIPHQKACSIIQWNELQNEIVTRFGKFRSRNDLKNIWYSRKRRLDRYNTKVPDNIENPKAKISYILN
;
A
#
# COMPACT_ATOMS: atom_id res chain seq x y z
N MET A 1 20.26 -10.07 -5.72
CA MET A 1 19.01 -10.89 -5.73
C MET A 1 18.73 -11.25 -7.20
N ASN A 2 18.56 -12.54 -7.52
CA ASN A 2 18.62 -13.11 -8.88
C ASN A 2 17.21 -13.21 -9.51
N PRO A 3 16.99 -12.93 -10.82
CA PRO A 3 15.65 -12.84 -11.43
C PRO A 3 14.81 -14.14 -11.50
N ASN A 4 15.35 -15.30 -11.12
CA ASN A 4 14.70 -16.62 -11.26
C ASN A 4 13.81 -17.05 -10.07
N GLU A 5 13.31 -16.11 -9.24
CA GLU A 5 12.43 -16.38 -8.09
C GLU A 5 11.04 -16.98 -8.43
N THR A 6 10.75 -17.26 -9.69
CA THR A 6 9.55 -17.97 -10.15
C THR A 6 9.57 -19.46 -9.81
N ILE A 7 10.74 -20.06 -9.60
CA ILE A 7 10.93 -21.50 -9.38
C ILE A 7 10.33 -22.00 -8.05
N PRO A 8 10.53 -21.36 -6.88
CA PRO A 8 10.01 -21.88 -5.61
C PRO A 8 8.47 -21.88 -5.56
N PHE A 9 7.80 -20.81 -6.02
CA PHE A 9 6.34 -20.75 -5.97
C PHE A 9 5.66 -21.64 -7.00
N VAL A 10 6.29 -21.90 -8.15
CA VAL A 10 5.81 -22.89 -9.13
C VAL A 10 5.91 -24.30 -8.56
N ARG A 11 7.00 -24.62 -7.86
CA ARG A 11 7.14 -25.90 -7.15
C ARG A 11 6.09 -26.05 -6.04
N LEU A 12 5.91 -25.02 -5.21
CA LEU A 12 4.89 -25.00 -4.15
C LEU A 12 3.47 -25.13 -4.72
N SER A 13 3.19 -24.46 -5.83
CA SER A 13 1.91 -24.57 -6.55
C SER A 13 1.61 -26.02 -6.94
N LYS A 14 2.58 -26.76 -7.47
CA LYS A 14 2.42 -28.18 -7.81
C LYS A 14 2.26 -29.08 -6.58
N LEU A 15 3.00 -28.80 -5.51
CA LEU A 15 2.96 -29.59 -4.26
C LEU A 15 1.65 -29.40 -3.47
N LEU A 16 1.10 -28.19 -3.48
CA LEU A 16 -0.10 -27.84 -2.71
C LEU A 16 -1.39 -28.03 -3.50
N SER A 17 -1.31 -28.24 -4.82
CA SER A 17 -2.48 -28.50 -5.63
C SER A 17 -2.92 -29.96 -5.47
N ASN A 18 -4.21 -30.17 -5.24
CA ASN A 18 -4.86 -31.47 -5.20
C ASN A 18 -6.11 -31.46 -6.10
N GLU A 19 -6.84 -32.57 -6.18
CA GLU A 19 -8.04 -32.68 -7.04
C GLU A 19 -9.11 -31.60 -6.77
N GLN A 20 -9.17 -31.05 -5.56
CA GLN A 20 -10.19 -30.07 -5.15
C GLN A 20 -9.70 -28.62 -5.23
N VAL A 21 -8.39 -28.37 -5.12
CA VAL A 21 -7.82 -27.03 -5.05
C VAL A 21 -6.59 -26.92 -5.95
N THR A 22 -6.65 -26.01 -6.92
CA THR A 22 -5.49 -25.63 -7.74
C THR A 22 -4.99 -24.25 -7.32
N LEU A 23 -3.84 -24.19 -6.64
CA LEU A 23 -3.21 -22.93 -6.25
C LEU A 23 -2.23 -22.48 -7.32
N LYS A 24 -2.46 -21.32 -7.94
CA LYS A 24 -1.50 -20.75 -8.90
C LYS A 24 -0.29 -20.19 -8.16
N ALA A 25 0.90 -20.39 -8.71
CA ALA A 25 2.15 -19.83 -8.17
C ALA A 25 2.05 -18.33 -7.87
N LYS A 26 1.35 -17.56 -8.73
CA LYS A 26 1.10 -16.13 -8.53
C LYS A 26 0.28 -15.84 -7.27
N GLN A 27 -0.71 -16.67 -6.94
CA GLN A 27 -1.54 -16.50 -5.73
C GLN A 27 -0.69 -16.76 -4.48
N ILE A 28 0.13 -17.81 -4.49
CA ILE A 28 1.04 -18.12 -3.39
C ILE A 28 2.05 -16.99 -3.18
N ALA A 29 2.69 -16.53 -4.26
CA ALA A 29 3.68 -15.47 -4.20
C ALA A 29 3.09 -14.11 -3.77
N HIS A 30 1.83 -13.84 -4.14
CA HIS A 30 1.10 -12.67 -3.68
C HIS A 30 0.74 -12.78 -2.20
N HIS A 31 0.18 -13.92 -1.78
CA HIS A 31 -0.19 -14.16 -0.39
C HIS A 31 1.03 -14.12 0.53
N TRP A 32 2.17 -14.70 0.11
CA TRP A 32 3.42 -14.63 0.84
C TRP A 32 3.85 -13.19 1.11
N ARG A 33 4.00 -12.37 0.06
CA ARG A 33 4.49 -10.99 0.18
C ARG A 33 3.58 -10.06 0.98
N ASN A 34 2.31 -10.40 1.11
CA ASN A 34 1.32 -9.56 1.80
C ASN A 34 0.94 -10.09 3.19
N ASN A 35 1.07 -11.40 3.45
CA ASN A 35 0.53 -12.01 4.67
C ASN A 35 1.51 -12.96 5.37
N LEU A 36 2.33 -13.73 4.66
CA LEU A 36 3.14 -14.78 5.29
C LEU A 36 4.62 -14.43 5.49
N ASP A 37 5.14 -13.39 4.83
CA ASP A 37 6.52 -12.96 5.02
C ASP A 37 6.75 -12.58 6.51
N PRO A 38 7.64 -13.30 7.24
CA PRO A 38 7.84 -13.10 8.67
C PRO A 38 8.36 -11.71 9.04
N ARG A 39 8.94 -11.00 8.07
CA ARG A 39 9.41 -9.62 8.28
C ARG A 39 8.23 -8.66 8.43
N LEU A 40 7.04 -9.02 7.94
CA LEU A 40 5.89 -8.13 7.96
C LEU A 40 5.45 -7.81 9.39
N CYS A 41 5.44 -6.52 9.73
CA CYS A 41 4.86 -6.05 10.98
C CYS A 41 3.34 -6.26 10.97
N LYS A 42 2.86 -7.07 11.91
CA LYS A 42 1.43 -7.44 12.07
C LYS A 42 0.64 -6.53 12.98
N GLU A 43 1.31 -5.59 13.64
CA GLU A 43 0.64 -4.61 14.49
C GLU A 43 -0.33 -3.75 13.66
N PRO A 44 -1.37 -3.17 14.28
CA PRO A 44 -2.16 -2.15 13.62
C PRO A 44 -1.28 -1.01 13.07
N ILE A 45 -1.73 -0.39 11.98
CA ILE A 45 -1.03 0.74 11.38
C ILE A 45 -1.38 1.98 12.17
N SER A 46 -0.36 2.65 12.71
CA SER A 46 -0.54 3.82 13.56
C SER A 46 -1.02 5.04 12.76
N ASP A 47 -1.55 6.04 13.45
CA ASP A 47 -2.01 7.27 12.80
C ASP A 47 -0.84 8.13 12.30
N GLU A 48 0.32 8.05 12.95
CA GLU A 48 1.57 8.64 12.47
C GLU A 48 2.04 7.99 11.17
N GLU A 49 1.99 6.65 11.09
CA GLU A 49 2.32 5.90 9.86
C GLU A 49 1.38 6.33 8.71
N LYS A 50 0.07 6.38 8.96
CA LYS A 50 -0.93 6.83 7.97
C LYS A 50 -0.64 8.26 7.51
N THR A 51 -0.41 9.18 8.45
CA THR A 51 -0.14 10.59 8.17
C THR A 51 1.12 10.75 7.31
N TYR A 52 2.17 10.00 7.64
CA TYR A 52 3.39 10.00 6.85
C TYR A 52 3.15 9.50 5.42
N ILE A 53 2.43 8.39 5.24
CA ILE A 53 2.07 7.87 3.91
C ILE A 53 1.36 8.93 3.07
N TYR A 54 0.40 9.65 3.65
CA TYR A 54 -0.30 10.72 2.93
C TYR A 54 0.63 11.86 2.55
N SER A 55 1.45 12.32 3.50
CA SER A 55 2.41 13.41 3.28
C SER A 55 3.46 13.05 2.22
N TRP A 56 3.84 11.77 2.13
CA TRP A 56 4.79 11.29 1.13
C TRP A 56 4.12 11.15 -0.25
N VAL A 57 2.95 10.51 -0.35
CA VAL A 57 2.34 10.20 -1.66
C VAL A 57 1.84 11.44 -2.41
N ILE A 58 1.29 12.43 -1.71
CA ILE A 58 0.71 13.64 -2.33
C ILE A 58 1.71 14.41 -3.23
N PRO A 59 2.92 14.79 -2.76
CA PRO A 59 3.90 15.47 -3.60
C PRO A 59 4.46 14.56 -4.69
N HIS A 60 4.71 13.28 -4.39
CA HIS A 60 5.26 12.33 -5.36
C HIS A 60 4.30 12.03 -6.51
N GLN A 61 2.98 12.08 -6.29
CA GLN A 61 1.99 11.94 -7.37
C GLN A 61 1.97 13.18 -8.31
N LYS A 62 2.33 14.36 -7.81
CA LYS A 62 2.43 15.57 -8.64
C LYS A 62 3.69 15.59 -9.48
N ALA A 63 4.78 15.06 -8.94
CA ALA A 63 6.08 14.97 -9.63
C ALA A 63 6.18 13.77 -10.58
N CYS A 64 5.56 12.64 -10.24
CA CYS A 64 5.60 11.40 -11.01
C CYS A 64 4.20 10.84 -11.24
N SER A 65 3.93 10.35 -12.45
CA SER A 65 2.66 9.71 -12.80
C SER A 65 2.44 8.36 -12.09
N ILE A 66 3.51 7.71 -11.63
CA ILE A 66 3.49 6.40 -10.99
C ILE A 66 4.08 6.51 -9.58
N ILE A 67 3.31 6.07 -8.58
CA ILE A 67 3.76 6.02 -7.19
C ILE A 67 4.70 4.83 -7.00
N GLN A 68 5.94 5.09 -6.59
CA GLN A 68 6.96 4.08 -6.31
C GLN A 68 6.77 3.47 -4.92
N TRP A 69 5.86 2.49 -4.81
CA TRP A 69 5.53 1.85 -3.52
C TRP A 69 6.70 1.13 -2.84
N ASN A 70 7.72 0.72 -3.60
CA ASN A 70 8.93 0.12 -3.04
C ASN A 70 9.75 1.15 -2.26
N GLU A 71 9.86 2.37 -2.78
CA GLU A 71 10.58 3.47 -2.13
C GLU A 71 9.86 3.86 -0.84
N LEU A 72 8.55 4.07 -0.90
CA LEU A 72 7.75 4.35 0.28
C LEU A 72 7.86 3.24 1.34
N GLN A 73 7.92 1.96 0.93
CA GLN A 73 8.12 0.86 1.87
C GLN A 73 9.46 0.97 2.60
N ASN A 74 10.53 1.30 1.89
CA ASN A 74 11.85 1.51 2.49
C ASN A 74 11.85 2.71 3.44
N GLU A 75 11.22 3.82 3.06
CA GLU A 75 11.07 5.00 3.91
C GLU A 75 10.32 4.69 5.21
N ILE A 76 9.25 3.88 5.14
CA ILE A 76 8.51 3.44 6.34
C ILE A 76 9.39 2.60 7.26
N VAL A 77 10.21 1.70 6.70
CA VAL A 77 11.18 0.91 7.48
C VAL A 77 12.21 1.81 8.13
N THR A 78 12.80 2.74 7.38
CA THR A 78 13.80 3.68 7.90
C THR A 78 13.25 4.55 9.02
N ARG A 79 12.02 5.05 8.87
CA ARG A 79 11.42 5.99 9.82
C ARG A 79 10.79 5.34 11.04
N PHE A 80 10.15 4.18 10.88
CA PHE A 80 9.36 3.54 11.94
C PHE A 80 9.90 2.19 12.39
N GLY A 81 10.93 1.64 11.72
CA GLY A 81 11.44 0.30 11.99
C GLY A 81 10.48 -0.82 11.60
N LYS A 82 9.39 -0.51 10.89
CA LYS A 82 8.30 -1.45 10.58
C LYS A 82 8.28 -1.82 9.11
N PHE A 83 8.44 -3.11 8.79
CA PHE A 83 8.28 -3.58 7.43
C PHE A 83 6.80 -3.84 7.12
N ARG A 84 6.13 -2.83 6.55
CA ARG A 84 4.71 -2.92 6.11
C ARG A 84 4.62 -3.48 4.70
N SER A 85 3.56 -4.22 4.36
CA SER A 85 3.42 -4.73 3.00
C SER A 85 3.11 -3.57 2.04
N ARG A 86 3.56 -3.65 0.79
CA ARG A 86 3.18 -2.66 -0.24
C ARG A 86 1.68 -2.60 -0.45
N ASN A 87 0.97 -3.69 -0.20
CA ASN A 87 -0.48 -3.74 -0.26
C ASN A 87 -1.13 -2.88 0.83
N ASP A 88 -0.58 -2.87 2.05
CA ASP A 88 -1.07 -2.03 3.14
C ASP A 88 -0.92 -0.55 2.80
N LEU A 89 0.25 -0.14 2.30
CA LEU A 89 0.53 1.23 1.89
C LEU A 89 -0.45 1.70 0.81
N LYS A 90 -0.69 0.83 -0.20
CA LYS A 90 -1.70 1.06 -1.25
C LYS A 90 -3.10 1.20 -0.67
N ASN A 91 -3.50 0.28 0.21
CA ASN A 91 -4.83 0.27 0.79
C ASN A 91 -5.12 1.54 1.58
N ILE A 92 -4.16 2.01 2.38
CA ILE A 92 -4.25 3.27 3.13
C ILE A 92 -4.48 4.43 2.18
N TRP A 93 -3.61 4.58 1.17
CA TRP A 93 -3.71 5.67 0.22
C TRP A 93 -5.01 5.64 -0.58
N TYR A 94 -5.34 4.51 -1.20
CA TYR A 94 -6.54 4.43 -2.04
C TYR A 94 -7.84 4.51 -1.23
N SER A 95 -7.85 4.07 0.03
CA SER A 95 -8.97 4.29 0.93
C SER A 95 -9.19 5.79 1.18
N ARG A 96 -8.11 6.53 1.48
CA ARG A 96 -8.18 7.98 1.64
C ARG A 96 -8.55 8.68 0.34
N LYS A 97 -7.94 8.31 -0.79
CA LYS A 97 -8.24 8.88 -2.10
C LYS A 97 -9.74 8.75 -2.43
N ARG A 98 -10.31 7.56 -2.28
CA ARG A 98 -11.76 7.36 -2.48
C ARG A 98 -12.62 8.21 -1.54
N ARG A 99 -12.20 8.44 -0.29
CA ARG A 99 -12.90 9.34 0.63
C ARG A 99 -12.85 10.79 0.15
N LEU A 100 -11.68 11.25 -0.30
CA LEU A 100 -11.49 12.60 -0.84
C LEU A 100 -12.30 12.81 -2.12
N ASP A 101 -12.29 11.83 -3.03
CA ASP A 101 -13.07 11.89 -4.27
C ASP A 101 -14.57 12.03 -3.97
N ARG A 102 -15.11 11.21 -3.06
CA ARG A 102 -16.51 11.32 -2.61
C ARG A 102 -16.85 12.64 -1.92
N TYR A 103 -15.89 13.28 -1.29
CA TYR A 103 -16.09 14.58 -0.64
C TYR A 103 -16.08 15.71 -1.67
N ASN A 104 -15.12 15.70 -2.60
CA ASN A 104 -15.05 16.69 -3.68
C ASN A 104 -16.29 16.66 -4.58
N THR A 105 -16.91 15.49 -4.80
CA THR A 105 -18.19 15.41 -5.54
C THR A 105 -19.39 15.97 -4.77
N LYS A 106 -19.25 16.24 -3.47
CA LYS A 106 -20.33 16.73 -2.59
C LYS A 106 -20.17 18.20 -2.17
N VAL A 107 -18.98 18.79 -2.35
CA VAL A 107 -18.72 20.21 -2.03
C VAL A 107 -19.05 21.06 -3.26
N PRO A 108 -19.98 22.02 -3.18
CA PRO A 108 -20.19 23.00 -4.24
C PRO A 108 -18.92 23.83 -4.45
N ASP A 109 -18.59 24.18 -5.70
CA ASP A 109 -17.34 24.86 -6.10
C ASP A 109 -17.03 26.19 -5.38
N ASN A 110 -17.98 26.77 -4.63
CA ASN A 110 -17.89 28.08 -4.00
C ASN A 110 -17.08 28.16 -2.67
N ILE A 111 -16.21 27.19 -2.33
CA ILE A 111 -15.30 27.34 -1.18
C ILE A 111 -13.86 27.59 -1.68
N GLU A 112 -13.58 28.86 -1.94
CA GLU A 112 -12.38 29.39 -2.61
C GLU A 112 -11.15 29.54 -1.70
N ASN A 113 -11.05 28.80 -0.58
CA ASN A 113 -9.90 28.90 0.33
C ASN A 113 -9.10 27.58 0.43
N PRO A 114 -7.96 27.48 -0.30
CA PRO A 114 -7.09 26.30 -0.29
C PRO A 114 -6.51 25.96 1.09
N LYS A 115 -6.30 26.97 1.96
CA LYS A 115 -5.73 26.77 3.31
C LYS A 115 -6.71 26.08 4.27
N ALA A 116 -8.00 26.42 4.19
CA ALA A 116 -9.05 25.77 4.97
C ALA A 116 -9.27 24.31 4.52
N LYS A 117 -9.10 24.05 3.22
CA LYS A 117 -9.17 22.69 2.67
C LYS A 117 -8.06 21.80 3.24
N ILE A 118 -6.82 22.30 3.32
CA ILE A 118 -5.67 21.53 3.83
C ILE A 118 -5.73 21.33 5.35
N SER A 119 -6.10 22.35 6.15
CA SER A 119 -6.16 22.18 7.63
C SER A 119 -7.28 21.22 8.06
N TYR A 120 -8.41 21.19 7.34
CA TYR A 120 -9.50 20.24 7.61
C TYR A 120 -9.20 18.80 7.13
N ILE A 121 -8.24 18.64 6.23
CA ILE A 121 -7.77 17.33 5.72
C ILE A 121 -6.79 16.66 6.71
N LEU A 122 -6.19 17.41 7.65
CA LEU A 122 -5.18 16.95 8.60
C LEU A 122 -5.69 16.68 10.02
N ASN A 123 -6.98 16.95 10.30
CA ASN A 123 -7.68 16.60 11.55
C ASN A 123 -8.49 15.30 11.39
#